data_AF-A0A967WNG3-F1
#
_entry.id   AF-A0A967WNG3-F1
#
_cell.length_a   1.000
_cell.length_b   1.000
_cell.length_c   1.000
_cell.angle_alpha   90.00
_cell.angle_beta   90.00
_cell.angle_gamma   90.00
#
_symmetry.space_group_name_H-M   'P 1'
#
loop_
_entity.id
_entity.type
_entity.pdbx_description
1 polymer ?
#
loop_
_entity_poly.entity_id
_entity_poly.type
_entity_poly.pdbx_seq_one_letter_code
_entity_poly.pdbx_strand_id
1 'polypeptide(L)'
;ITSVYVTHDQVEAMTLSDRIVVMNEGKIEQIGPPTEIYRRPQTRFVADFIGRANFVEATVREVLNGQLVVDALGTTMRVGAPSGDFGEGQSA
;
A
#
# COMPACT_ATOMS: atom_id res chain seq x y z
N ILE A 1 -19.06 23.53 10.91
CA ILE A 1 -17.87 24.28 10.45
C ILE A 1 -17.14 23.36 9.49
N THR A 2 -16.70 23.86 8.34
CA THR A 2 -15.90 23.10 7.39
C THR A 2 -14.47 23.59 7.49
N SER A 3 -13.52 22.68 7.69
CA SER A 3 -12.12 23.01 7.88
C SER A 3 -11.23 22.12 7.02
N VAL A 4 -10.08 22.66 6.62
CA VAL A 4 -8.99 21.90 5.99
C VAL A 4 -7.77 22.05 6.88
N TYR A 5 -7.15 20.94 7.23
CA TYR A 5 -5.95 20.89 8.06
C TYR A 5 -4.83 20.22 7.29
N VAL A 6 -3.63 20.80 7.31
CA VAL A 6 -2.45 20.30 6.61
C VAL A 6 -1.36 20.10 7.64
N THR A 7 -0.85 18.87 7.72
CA THR A 7 0.21 18.49 8.63
C THR A 7 1.13 17.46 7.96
N HIS A 8 2.32 17.31 8.54
CA HIS A 8 3.25 16.23 8.22
C HIS A 8 3.17 15.09 9.25
N ASP A 9 2.45 15.29 10.36
CA ASP A 9 2.28 14.27 11.40
C ASP A 9 1.08 13.37 11.07
N GLN A 10 1.38 12.09 10.94
CA GLN A 10 0.40 11.05 10.63
C GLN A 10 -0.63 10.89 11.76
N VAL A 11 -0.22 10.98 13.04
CA VAL A 11 -1.11 10.81 14.19
C VAL A 11 -2.15 11.93 14.23
N GLU A 12 -1.74 13.17 13.94
CA GLU A 12 -2.66 14.29 13.84
C GLU A 12 -3.68 14.08 12.71
N ALA A 13 -3.21 13.72 11.52
CA ALA A 13 -4.07 13.46 10.37
C ALA A 13 -5.10 12.35 10.64
N MET A 14 -4.67 11.25 11.30
CA MET A 14 -5.49 10.07 11.56
C MET A 14 -6.51 10.24 12.67
N THR A 15 -6.25 11.14 13.62
CA THR A 15 -7.11 11.33 14.80
C THR A 15 -8.13 12.45 14.61
N LEU A 16 -7.79 13.49 13.83
CA LEU A 16 -8.61 14.70 13.70
C LEU A 16 -9.50 14.72 12.47
N SER A 17 -9.16 13.96 11.43
CA SER A 17 -9.77 14.12 10.10
C SER A 17 -10.84 13.07 9.82
N ASP A 18 -12.00 13.50 9.31
CA ASP A 18 -13.00 12.57 8.75
C ASP A 18 -12.51 11.94 7.44
N ARG A 19 -11.68 12.66 6.68
CA ARG A 19 -11.07 12.24 5.42
C ARG A 19 -9.64 12.77 5.33
N ILE A 20 -8.74 11.96 4.81
CA ILE A 20 -7.34 12.30 4.58
C ILE A 20 -7.07 12.27 3.08
N VAL A 21 -6.29 13.25 2.63
CA VAL A 21 -5.71 13.31 1.29
C VAL A 21 -4.21 13.11 1.45
N VAL A 22 -3.67 12.04 0.89
CA VAL A 22 -2.22 11.80 0.83
C VAL A 22 -1.72 12.31 -0.51
N MET A 23 -0.65 13.11 -0.48
CA MET A 23 -0.05 13.70 -1.67
C MET A 23 1.43 13.37 -1.75
N ASN A 24 1.92 13.16 -2.96
CA ASN A 24 3.34 12.96 -3.28
C ASN A 24 3.68 13.75 -4.55
N GLU A 25 4.77 14.53 -4.53
CA GLU A 25 5.22 15.35 -5.67
C GLU A 25 4.11 16.21 -6.33
N GLY A 26 3.21 16.76 -5.50
CA GLY A 26 2.08 17.57 -5.98
C GLY A 26 0.92 16.79 -6.61
N LYS A 27 0.97 15.45 -6.60
CA LYS A 27 -0.11 14.57 -7.04
C LYS A 27 -0.82 13.95 -5.84
N ILE A 28 -2.11 13.70 -5.98
CA ILE A 28 -2.88 12.96 -4.98
C ILE A 28 -2.61 11.47 -5.19
N GLU A 29 -2.10 10.82 -4.15
CA GLU A 29 -1.83 9.38 -4.13
C GLU A 29 -3.07 8.60 -3.69
N GLN A 30 -3.77 9.10 -2.68
CA GLN A 30 -4.99 8.46 -2.15
C GLN A 30 -5.86 9.46 -1.38
N ILE A 31 -7.17 9.27 -1.44
CA ILE A 31 -8.15 10.00 -0.62
C ILE A 31 -9.09 9.00 0.03
N GLY A 32 -9.33 9.12 1.33
CA GLY A 32 -10.25 8.23 2.02
C GLY A 32 -10.36 8.52 3.52
N PRO A 33 -11.24 7.80 4.24
CA PRO A 33 -11.28 7.85 5.69
C PRO A 33 -9.97 7.30 6.29
N PRO A 34 -9.55 7.75 7.49
CA PRO A 34 -8.30 7.32 8.13
C PRO A 34 -8.10 5.80 8.17
N THR A 35 -9.17 5.06 8.44
CA THR A 35 -9.13 3.59 8.52
C THR A 35 -8.78 2.93 7.19
N GLU A 36 -9.22 3.50 6.06
CA GLU A 36 -8.92 2.97 4.73
C GLU A 36 -7.48 3.29 4.34
N ILE A 37 -7.05 4.52 4.60
CA ILE A 37 -5.67 4.98 4.37
C ILE A 37 -4.67 4.10 5.14
N TYR A 38 -5.01 3.69 6.37
CA TYR A 38 -4.19 2.76 7.16
C TYR A 38 -4.24 1.31 6.64
N ARG A 39 -5.44 0.77 6.43
CA ARG A 39 -5.64 -0.67 6.22
C ARG A 39 -5.49 -1.12 4.78
N ARG A 40 -5.71 -0.20 3.83
CA ARG A 40 -5.71 -0.47 2.39
C ARG A 40 -5.01 0.68 1.66
N PRO A 41 -3.70 0.87 1.88
CA PRO A 41 -2.93 1.82 1.09
C PRO A 41 -2.97 1.42 -0.39
N GLN A 42 -3.25 2.38 -1.28
CA GLN A 42 -3.38 2.14 -2.72
C GLN A 42 -2.03 2.16 -3.45
N THR A 43 -1.02 2.81 -2.88
CA THR A 43 0.31 2.88 -3.46
C THR A 43 1.36 2.52 -2.43
N ARG A 44 2.53 2.07 -2.90
CA ARG A 44 3.70 1.81 -2.04
C ARG A 44 4.06 3.04 -1.22
N PHE A 45 3.94 4.22 -1.81
CA PHE A 45 4.16 5.48 -1.11
C PHE A 45 3.21 5.64 0.07
N VAL A 46 1.89 5.45 -0.11
CA VAL A 46 0.93 5.58 1.00
C VAL A 46 1.18 4.53 2.08
N ALA A 47 1.53 3.30 1.68
CA ALA A 47 1.85 2.22 2.62
C ALA A 47 3.08 2.54 3.49
N ASP A 48 4.12 3.11 2.88
CA ASP A 48 5.34 3.56 3.56
C ASP A 48 5.09 4.82 4.40
N PHE A 49 4.27 5.74 3.88
CA PHE A 49 4.01 7.03 4.48
C PHE A 49 3.13 6.96 5.72
N ILE A 50 2.15 6.05 5.80
CA ILE A 50 1.17 6.01 6.91
C ILE A 50 1.52 4.96 7.96
N GLY A 51 2.31 3.95 7.60
CA GLY A 51 2.52 2.76 8.42
C GLY A 51 3.95 2.29 8.50
N ARG A 52 4.23 1.45 9.51
CA ARG A 52 5.41 0.58 9.52
C ARG A 52 5.13 -0.61 8.61
N ALA A 53 5.13 -0.38 7.30
CA ALA A 53 5.01 -1.46 6.32
C ALA A 53 6.36 -2.18 6.20
N ASN A 54 6.33 -3.51 6.11
CA ASN A 54 7.50 -4.28 5.71
C ASN A 54 7.38 -4.56 4.22
N PHE A 55 8.29 -3.99 3.44
CA PHE A 55 8.44 -4.34 2.03
C PHE A 55 9.41 -5.51 1.91
N VAL A 56 8.97 -6.56 1.24
CA VAL A 56 9.76 -7.76 1.01
C VAL A 56 9.83 -7.96 -0.49
N GLU A 57 11.05 -7.98 -1.02
CA GLU A 57 11.27 -8.30 -2.43
C GLU A 57 10.90 -9.76 -2.68
N ALA A 58 10.13 -9.99 -3.74
CA ALA A 58 9.65 -11.30 -4.12
C ALA A 58 9.78 -11.48 -5.64
N THR A 59 10.21 -12.67 -6.06
CA THR A 59 10.22 -13.05 -7.47
C THR A 59 9.09 -14.02 -7.76
N VAL A 60 8.24 -13.70 -8.73
CA VAL A 60 7.16 -14.57 -9.18
C VAL A 60 7.75 -15.78 -9.90
N ARG A 61 7.44 -16.96 -9.38
CA ARG A 61 7.88 -18.23 -9.94
C ARG A 61 6.82 -18.85 -10.84
N GLU A 62 5.56 -18.77 -10.43
CA GLU A 62 4.43 -19.37 -11.13
C GLU A 62 3.14 -18.61 -10.82
N VAL A 63 2.24 -18.52 -11.80
CA VAL A 63 0.90 -17.92 -11.64
C VAL A 63 -0.15 -19.02 -11.75
N LEU A 64 -0.86 -19.28 -10.64
CA LEU A 64 -1.82 -20.37 -10.51
C LEU A 64 -3.20 -19.81 -10.18
N ASN A 65 -4.10 -19.68 -11.17
CA ASN A 65 -5.54 -19.40 -11.00
C ASN A 65 -5.90 -18.49 -9.81
N GLY A 66 -5.38 -17.26 -9.78
CA GLY A 66 -5.65 -16.28 -8.72
C GLY A 66 -4.70 -16.33 -7.51
N GLN A 67 -3.65 -17.14 -7.59
CA GLN A 67 -2.54 -17.20 -6.63
C GLN A 67 -1.20 -17.02 -7.36
N LEU A 68 -0.23 -16.46 -6.64
CA LEU A 68 1.15 -16.37 -7.08
C LEU A 68 2.01 -17.27 -6.19
N VAL A 69 2.86 -18.07 -6.82
CA VAL A 69 3.99 -18.72 -6.14
C VAL A 69 5.16 -17.76 -6.26
N VAL A 70 5.67 -17.29 -5.12
CA VAL A 70 6.77 -16.33 -5.08
C VAL A 70 7.92 -16.84 -4.22
N ASP A 71 9.14 -16.52 -4.62
CA ASP A 71 10.34 -16.72 -3.80
C ASP A 71 10.67 -15.40 -3.09
N ALA A 72 10.63 -15.41 -1.75
CA ALA A 72 10.87 -14.25 -0.90
C ALA A 72 11.51 -14.70 0.42
N LEU A 73 12.42 -13.90 0.98
CA LEU A 73 13.13 -14.22 2.25
C LEU A 73 13.81 -15.61 2.25
N GLY A 74 14.24 -16.10 1.09
CA GLY A 74 14.85 -17.43 0.94
C GLY A 74 13.87 -18.61 1.08
N THR A 75 12.56 -18.36 1.06
CA THR A 75 11.52 -19.40 1.06
C THR A 75 10.53 -19.20 -0.08
N THR A 76 9.92 -20.30 -0.55
CA THR A 76 8.86 -20.27 -1.55
C THR A 76 7.51 -20.22 -0.84
N MET A 77 6.68 -19.24 -1.18
CA MET A 77 5.36 -19.05 -0.56
C MET A 77 4.26 -18.81 -1.60
N ARG A 78 3.03 -19.19 -1.22
CA ARG A 78 1.82 -18.92 -2.01
C ARG A 78 1.12 -17.70 -1.45
N VAL A 79 0.93 -16.68 -2.28
CA VAL A 79 0.20 -15.46 -1.94
C VAL A 79 -1.01 -15.32 -2.86
N GLY A 80 -2.07 -14.68 -2.37
CA GLY A 80 -3.19 -14.31 -3.24
C GLY A 80 -2.69 -13.34 -4.32
N ALA A 81 -3.11 -13.53 -5.57
CA ALA A 81 -2.74 -12.60 -6.64
C ALA A 81 -3.28 -11.20 -6.29
N PRO A 82 -2.41 -10.19 -6.14
CA PRO A 82 -2.85 -8.81 -6.01
C PRO A 82 -3.65 -8.40 -7.25
N SER A 83 -4.43 -7.33 -7.14
CA SER A 83 -5.04 -6.68 -8.30
C SER A 83 -3.97 -6.03 -9.18
N GLY A 84 -3.36 -6.84 -10.05
CA GLY A 84 -2.33 -6.48 -11.02
C GLY A 84 -1.98 -7.67 -11.91
N ASP A 85 -1.49 -7.42 -13.12
CA ASP A 85 -1.00 -8.46 -14.01
C ASP A 85 0.45 -8.79 -13.64
N PHE A 86 0.68 -10.02 -13.17
CA PHE A 86 2.01 -10.52 -12.81
C PHE A 86 2.45 -11.61 -13.80
N GLY A 87 3.63 -11.45 -14.37
CA GLY A 87 4.26 -12.47 -15.22
C GLY A 87 5.21 -13.38 -14.45
N GLU A 88 5.42 -14.60 -14.94
CA GLU A 88 6.48 -15.47 -14.43
C GLU A 88 7.86 -14.81 -14.60
N GLY A 89 8.69 -14.87 -13.56
CA GLY A 89 10.01 -14.25 -13.51
C GLY A 89 10.01 -12.76 -13.13
N GLN A 90 8.86 -12.16 -12.87
CA GLN A 90 8.77 -10.76 -12.46
C GLN A 90 9.18 -10.59 -10.99
N SER A 91 10.11 -9.67 -10.72
CA SER A 91 10.47 -9.24 -9.36
C SER A 91 9.64 -8.02 -8.94
N ALA A 92 9.13 -8.01 -7.72
CA ALA A 92 8.32 -6.93 -7.14
C ALA A 92 8.72 -6.64 -5.69
#